data_AF-A0AAV5UZV1-F1
#
_entry.id   AF-A0AAV5UZV1-F1
#
_cell.length_a   1.000
_cell.length_b   1.000
_cell.length_c   1.000
_cell.angle_alpha   90.00
_cell.angle_beta   90.00
_cell.angle_gamma   90.00
#
_symmetry.space_group_name_H-M   'P 1'
#
loop_
_entity.id
_entity.type
_entity.pdbx_description
1 polymer ?
#
loop_
_entity_poly.entity_id
_entity_poly.type
_entity_poly.pdbx_seq_one_letter_code
_entity_poly.pdbx_strand_id
1 'polypeptide(L)'
;LLSLPSVSPPLVFPSSPSHNSSRISQSSRNNDLISVFLANVRSIRKKSHILSFIKSLDYSMILLNETWLSEDDSDAFLLGSNANYVSFRKDRPTNAAKSRGGGVAILCSPLLNPILISSFSTDDIEAITIDIHISSYCKSIPFSLYHLADWVTINSLISDHNWTMSLAHLDMNSSYEYFCDFMNSVLDTYVPKTTRSSSSPYPRHLRILYNKSNRIAMIAPNSTLAHKLSHRFERALREHNVRVENKIVNSNNAKAFFALCKTRLKSTSNTSPGIIDLTGKSIVTDRDKAHAFSLYFASVSTPPLHAPLLPPTPPPHQTNGNDLIPSPSMKDLGVIMQPSLKFSDHVSKLTSKARSKVNIMFKCFYSNDPLLYLQAFNAFIRPLLEYCTVVWSPRTVKLANFVENVQRNFTRRVFFRCAIPYSPYPDRLNFLSMSTLEQRRLIFDLLFLHKTIHNFYSLNSYLLFKISPLTRNLRNTHKLRIALPFAVPKSHSTFATRTVQRWNALPGEIVNSSPNVFRSHILNLPSISFTSESLLRL
;
A
#
# COMPACT_ATOMS: atom_id res chain seq x y z
N LEU A 1 46.70 -36.28 3.52
CA LEU A 1 45.38 -35.87 4.05
C LEU A 1 45.62 -34.88 5.20
N LEU A 2 46.33 -33.80 4.89
CA LEU A 2 45.83 -32.42 4.67
C LEU A 2 45.64 -31.66 6.00
N SER A 3 46.76 -31.07 6.38
CA SER A 3 46.98 -29.99 7.33
C SER A 3 46.26 -28.70 6.96
N LEU A 4 45.63 -28.04 7.94
CA LEU A 4 45.50 -26.58 7.96
C LEU A 4 46.88 -25.97 8.25
N PRO A 5 47.30 -24.88 7.59
CA PRO A 5 46.98 -23.56 8.15
C PRO A 5 46.88 -22.40 7.14
N SER A 6 46.23 -21.33 7.58
CA SER A 6 46.71 -19.92 7.58
C SER A 6 45.61 -18.93 7.22
N VAL A 7 45.35 -18.08 8.22
CA VAL A 7 44.44 -16.94 8.24
C VAL A 7 45.06 -15.83 7.38
N SER A 8 44.34 -15.38 6.37
CA SER A 8 44.68 -14.15 5.64
C SER A 8 44.09 -12.92 6.36
N PRO A 9 44.80 -11.78 6.43
CA PRO A 9 44.38 -10.60 7.17
C PRO A 9 43.29 -9.80 6.44
N PRO A 10 42.56 -8.91 7.14
CA PRO A 10 41.51 -8.08 6.54
C PRO A 10 42.09 -7.04 5.59
N LEU A 11 41.49 -6.93 4.40
CA LEU A 11 41.78 -5.88 3.44
C LEU A 11 41.46 -4.50 4.06
N VAL A 12 42.52 -3.73 4.27
CA VAL A 12 42.51 -2.31 4.64
C VAL A 12 41.96 -1.51 3.45
N PHE A 13 40.87 -0.79 3.66
CA PHE A 13 40.40 0.22 2.70
C PHE A 13 41.37 1.41 2.71
N PRO A 14 41.90 1.87 1.55
CA PRO A 14 42.69 3.08 1.51
C PRO A 14 41.80 4.30 1.79
N SER A 15 42.33 5.15 2.68
CA SER A 15 41.83 6.48 3.01
C SER A 15 41.63 7.35 1.77
N SER A 16 40.46 7.97 1.71
CA SER A 16 40.09 9.03 0.77
C SER A 16 41.13 10.16 0.74
N PRO A 17 41.63 10.59 -0.44
CA PRO A 17 42.38 11.82 -0.53
C PRO A 17 41.42 13.00 -0.59
N SER A 18 41.56 13.89 0.38
CA SER A 18 41.13 15.28 0.27
C SER A 18 42.09 16.06 -0.63
N HIS A 19 41.60 16.68 -1.70
CA HIS A 19 41.92 18.07 -2.06
C HIS A 19 41.08 18.61 -3.24
N ASN A 20 40.31 19.65 -2.91
CA ASN A 20 40.17 20.96 -3.57
C ASN A 20 39.85 21.09 -5.08
N SER A 21 38.67 21.68 -5.29
CA SER A 21 38.36 22.83 -6.16
C SER A 21 38.63 22.72 -7.66
N SER A 22 37.56 22.67 -8.45
CA SER A 22 37.09 23.85 -9.22
C SER A 22 35.97 23.47 -10.20
N ARG A 23 35.09 24.45 -10.46
CA ARG A 23 33.93 24.45 -11.39
C ARG A 23 32.62 23.85 -10.88
N ILE A 24 32.07 24.60 -9.93
CA ILE A 24 30.65 24.62 -9.59
C ILE A 24 29.85 25.10 -10.83
N SER A 25 29.07 24.22 -11.44
CA SER A 25 27.93 24.57 -12.29
C SER A 25 26.73 24.94 -11.41
N GLN A 26 26.78 26.14 -10.82
CA GLN A 26 25.66 26.76 -10.10
C GLN A 26 24.71 27.40 -11.12
N SER A 27 23.91 26.58 -11.80
CA SER A 27 22.76 27.09 -12.56
C SER A 27 21.69 26.00 -12.66
N SER A 28 20.95 25.78 -11.56
CA SER A 28 19.56 25.26 -11.56
C SER A 28 19.04 24.80 -10.20
N ARG A 29 19.86 24.76 -9.15
CA ARG A 29 19.41 24.41 -7.79
C ARG A 29 19.58 25.61 -6.85
N ASN A 30 18.56 26.47 -6.72
CA ASN A 30 18.28 27.31 -5.53
C ASN A 30 17.15 28.36 -5.65
N ASN A 31 16.24 28.28 -6.62
CA ASN A 31 15.21 29.32 -6.79
C ASN A 31 14.09 29.39 -5.71
N ASP A 32 14.18 28.62 -4.62
CA ASP A 32 13.14 28.61 -3.56
C ASP A 32 13.63 29.15 -2.20
N LEU A 33 14.89 29.57 -2.07
CA LEU A 33 15.43 30.11 -0.81
C LEU A 33 15.75 31.60 -0.97
N ILE A 34 15.05 32.45 -0.21
CA ILE A 34 15.39 33.87 -0.10
C ILE A 34 16.66 33.99 0.73
N SER A 35 17.76 34.36 0.09
CA SER A 35 19.04 34.60 0.75
C SER A 35 19.07 36.02 1.31
N VAL A 36 19.30 36.17 2.62
CA VAL A 36 19.31 37.46 3.30
C VAL A 36 20.68 37.69 3.93
N PHE A 37 21.27 38.84 3.65
CA PHE A 37 22.49 39.31 4.29
C PHE A 37 22.16 40.43 5.28
N LEU A 38 22.59 40.30 6.54
CA LEU A 38 22.40 41.32 7.57
C LEU A 38 23.76 41.77 8.11
N ALA A 39 24.01 43.07 8.12
CA ALA A 39 25.22 43.63 8.70
C ALA A 39 24.98 44.97 9.40
N ASN A 40 25.67 45.15 10.53
CA ASN A 40 25.86 46.47 11.12
C ASN A 40 27.12 47.09 10.49
N VAL A 41 26.94 48.16 9.72
CA VAL A 41 28.00 48.72 8.88
C VAL A 41 28.77 49.84 9.58
N ARG A 42 28.25 50.45 10.65
CA ARG A 42 28.93 51.54 11.40
C ARG A 42 29.58 52.57 10.46
N SER A 43 28.77 53.20 9.60
CA SER A 43 29.14 54.08 8.48
C SER A 43 29.45 53.39 7.15
N ILE A 44 28.58 53.62 6.17
CA ILE A 44 28.76 53.13 4.80
C ILE A 44 29.84 53.88 4.02
N ARG A 45 30.04 55.19 4.27
CA ARG A 45 31.06 56.02 3.59
C ARG A 45 32.47 55.43 3.69
N LYS A 46 32.79 54.79 4.82
CA LYS A 46 34.10 54.18 5.07
C LYS A 46 34.24 52.76 4.49
N LYS A 47 33.14 52.16 4.00
CA LYS A 47 33.05 50.73 3.64
C LYS A 47 32.41 50.50 2.27
N SER A 48 32.48 51.50 1.38
CA SER A 48 31.94 51.42 0.02
C SER A 48 32.44 50.20 -0.77
N HIS A 49 33.72 49.84 -0.65
CA HIS A 49 34.30 48.65 -1.31
C HIS A 49 33.73 47.32 -0.79
N ILE A 50 33.36 47.25 0.48
CA ILE A 50 32.75 46.05 1.08
C ILE A 50 31.32 45.90 0.58
N LEU A 51 30.59 47.02 0.42
CA LEU A 51 29.25 47.01 -0.15
C LEU A 51 29.24 46.48 -1.60
N SER A 52 30.21 46.88 -2.43
CA SER A 52 30.33 46.35 -3.79
C SER A 52 30.62 44.85 -3.80
N PHE A 53 31.44 44.36 -2.87
CA PHE A 53 31.70 42.93 -2.73
C PHE A 53 30.44 42.16 -2.29
N ILE A 54 29.72 42.63 -1.27
CA ILE A 54 28.48 41.98 -0.81
C ILE A 54 27.44 41.91 -1.94
N LYS A 55 27.33 42.95 -2.76
CA LYS A 55 26.43 42.96 -3.92
C LYS A 55 26.79 41.92 -4.98
N SER A 56 28.09 41.63 -5.16
CA SER A 56 28.56 40.58 -6.09
C SER A 56 28.22 39.15 -5.64
N LEU A 57 27.75 38.96 -4.39
CA LEU A 57 27.33 37.67 -3.86
C LEU A 57 25.85 37.35 -4.13
N ASP A 58 25.13 38.23 -4.85
CA ASP A 58 23.75 38.03 -5.33
C ASP A 58 22.74 37.56 -4.26
N TYR A 59 22.78 38.19 -3.08
CA TYR A 59 21.76 37.97 -2.05
C TYR A 59 20.38 38.49 -2.50
N SER A 60 19.31 37.80 -2.15
CA SER A 60 17.94 38.26 -2.48
C SER A 60 17.58 39.56 -1.76
N MET A 61 18.11 39.76 -0.54
CA MET A 61 17.94 40.96 0.27
C MET A 61 19.20 41.26 1.11
N ILE A 62 19.53 42.54 1.26
CA ILE A 62 20.64 43.04 2.06
C ILE A 62 20.07 44.06 3.07
N LEU A 63 20.27 43.79 4.35
CA LEU A 63 19.81 44.59 5.48
C LEU A 63 21.00 45.25 6.16
N LEU A 64 21.02 46.58 6.19
CA LEU A 64 22.12 47.37 6.72
C LEU A 64 21.65 48.21 7.91
N ASN A 65 22.33 48.05 9.04
CA ASN A 65 22.13 48.88 10.23
C ASN A 65 23.33 49.83 10.40
N GLU A 66 23.09 50.97 11.06
CA GLU A 66 24.09 52.02 11.26
C GLU A 66 24.71 52.52 9.94
N THR A 67 23.86 52.93 9.01
CA THR A 67 24.30 53.47 7.71
C THR A 67 25.10 54.76 7.86
N TRP A 68 24.74 55.58 8.86
CA TRP A 68 25.28 56.93 9.12
C TRP A 68 25.19 57.85 7.89
N LEU A 69 24.11 57.71 7.13
CA LEU A 69 23.76 58.62 6.05
C LEU A 69 22.81 59.70 6.58
N SER A 70 22.79 60.87 5.93
CA SER A 70 21.82 61.95 6.18
C SER A 70 20.89 62.16 4.98
N GLU A 71 19.83 62.95 5.15
CA GLU A 71 18.92 63.29 4.03
C GLU A 71 19.65 63.97 2.85
N ASP A 72 20.80 64.61 3.10
CA ASP A 72 21.65 65.20 2.06
C ASP A 72 22.42 64.16 1.23
N ASP A 73 22.53 62.92 1.72
CA ASP A 73 23.20 61.85 1.00
C ASP A 73 22.28 61.21 -0.05
N SER A 74 22.78 61.08 -1.27
CA SER A 74 22.06 60.38 -2.35
C SER A 74 21.97 58.87 -2.12
N ASP A 75 20.83 58.26 -2.46
CA ASP A 75 20.67 56.80 -2.51
C ASP A 75 21.65 56.11 -3.48
N ALA A 76 22.27 56.87 -4.39
CA ALA A 76 23.36 56.39 -5.25
C ALA A 76 24.55 55.84 -4.45
N PHE A 77 24.80 56.31 -3.22
CA PHE A 77 25.82 55.75 -2.33
C PHE A 77 25.52 54.29 -1.95
N LEU A 78 24.24 53.92 -1.86
CA LEU A 78 23.80 52.57 -1.51
C LEU A 78 23.61 51.69 -2.73
N LEU A 79 23.31 52.24 -3.90
CA LEU A 79 23.03 51.48 -5.13
C LEU A 79 24.28 51.32 -6.02
N GLY A 80 25.21 52.27 -6.01
CA GLY A 80 26.32 52.31 -6.96
C GLY A 80 25.84 52.43 -8.40
N SER A 81 26.69 52.09 -9.37
CA SER A 81 26.39 52.16 -10.81
C SER A 81 25.56 50.98 -11.36
N ASN A 82 25.25 49.96 -10.53
CA ASN A 82 24.53 48.75 -10.96
C ASN A 82 23.13 48.69 -10.33
N ALA A 83 22.09 48.78 -11.17
CA ALA A 83 20.68 48.84 -10.78
C ALA A 83 20.03 47.48 -10.44
N ASN A 84 20.76 46.57 -9.78
CA ASN A 84 20.28 45.21 -9.49
C ASN A 84 19.41 45.12 -8.22
N TYR A 85 19.26 46.21 -7.46
CA TYR A 85 18.51 46.26 -6.21
C TYR A 85 17.65 47.53 -6.13
N VAL A 86 16.52 47.42 -5.45
CA VAL A 86 15.69 48.54 -5.00
C VAL A 86 16.10 48.89 -3.57
N SER A 87 16.43 50.16 -3.30
CA SER A 87 16.81 50.62 -1.97
C SER A 87 15.66 51.28 -1.23
N PHE A 88 15.47 50.89 0.03
CA PHE A 88 14.62 51.58 1.00
C PHE A 88 15.51 52.06 2.14
N ARG A 89 15.48 53.35 2.46
CA ARG A 89 16.36 53.97 3.46
C ARG A 89 15.56 54.82 4.44
N LYS A 90 16.01 54.87 5.69
CA LYS A 90 15.54 55.82 6.69
C LYS A 90 16.70 56.25 7.57
N ASP A 91 16.95 57.54 7.57
CA ASP A 91 18.05 58.16 8.31
C ASP A 91 17.58 58.68 9.67
N ARG A 92 18.54 58.90 10.57
CA ARG A 92 18.30 59.52 11.86
C ARG A 92 18.22 61.04 11.69
N PRO A 93 17.20 61.73 12.22
CA PRO A 93 17.17 63.18 12.22
C PRO A 93 18.35 63.74 13.02
N THR A 94 19.07 64.69 12.43
CA THR A 94 20.25 65.31 13.02
C THR A 94 19.85 66.35 14.06
N ASN A 95 19.84 65.96 15.34
CA ASN A 95 19.63 66.89 16.46
C ASN A 95 20.97 67.35 17.05
N ALA A 96 21.02 68.58 17.58
CA ALA A 96 22.24 69.20 18.14
C ALA A 96 22.95 68.38 19.25
N ALA A 97 22.25 67.42 19.87
CA ALA A 97 22.78 66.51 20.89
C ALA A 97 23.29 65.14 20.37
N LYS A 98 22.96 64.75 19.13
CA LYS A 98 23.29 63.43 18.55
C LYS A 98 23.80 63.62 17.11
N SER A 99 25.06 64.02 16.95
CA SER A 99 25.67 64.29 15.63
C SER A 99 26.25 63.05 14.93
N ARG A 100 26.18 61.87 15.54
CA ARG A 100 26.79 60.64 15.02
C ARG A 100 25.95 59.40 15.31
N GLY A 101 25.87 58.52 14.32
CA GLY A 101 25.29 57.19 14.45
C GLY A 101 23.80 57.11 14.13
N GLY A 102 23.36 55.94 13.64
CA GLY A 102 21.97 55.66 13.29
C GLY A 102 21.76 55.35 11.81
N GLY A 103 20.49 55.24 11.45
CA GLY A 103 20.02 54.95 10.09
C GLY A 103 20.00 53.46 9.73
N VAL A 104 19.01 53.09 8.93
CA VAL A 104 18.75 51.73 8.44
C VAL A 104 18.50 51.76 6.93
N ALA A 105 18.89 50.69 6.24
CA ALA A 105 18.62 50.52 4.83
C ALA A 105 18.33 49.05 4.46
N ILE A 106 17.42 48.86 3.51
CA ILE A 106 17.07 47.56 2.92
C ILE A 106 17.32 47.67 1.42
N LEU A 107 18.21 46.83 0.89
CA LEU A 107 18.37 46.63 -0.55
C LEU A 107 17.69 45.31 -0.92
N CYS A 108 16.69 45.35 -1.80
CA CYS A 108 15.91 44.17 -2.17
C CYS A 108 15.96 43.94 -3.67
N SER A 109 16.08 42.69 -4.10
CA SER A 109 15.98 42.35 -5.52
C SER A 109 14.62 42.81 -6.10
N PRO A 110 14.58 43.45 -7.29
CA PRO A 110 13.35 43.81 -7.97
C PRO A 110 12.43 42.61 -8.22
N LEU A 111 13.00 41.39 -8.35
CA LEU A 111 12.27 40.15 -8.60
C LEU A 111 11.32 39.75 -7.46
N LEU A 112 11.53 40.29 -6.25
CA LEU A 112 10.65 40.05 -5.10
C LEU A 112 9.48 41.05 -5.03
N ASN A 113 9.37 41.97 -5.99
CA ASN A 113 8.37 43.05 -6.05
C ASN A 113 8.18 43.74 -4.69
N PRO A 114 9.24 44.35 -4.11
CA PRO A 114 9.16 44.95 -2.79
C PRO A 114 8.33 46.24 -2.81
N ILE A 115 7.45 46.41 -1.82
CA ILE A 115 6.59 47.58 -1.64
C ILE A 115 6.88 48.19 -0.27
N LEU A 116 7.20 49.48 -0.20
CA LEU A 116 7.35 50.17 1.08
C LEU A 116 5.99 50.31 1.76
N ILE A 117 5.84 49.77 2.97
CA ILE A 117 4.63 49.90 3.78
C ILE A 117 4.72 51.14 4.66
N SER A 118 5.83 51.26 5.39
CA SER A 118 6.06 52.34 6.34
C SER A 118 7.54 52.52 6.63
N SER A 119 7.94 53.76 6.86
CA SER A 119 9.23 54.08 7.47
C SER A 119 9.00 55.10 8.58
N PHE A 120 9.63 54.90 9.73
CA PHE A 120 9.55 55.84 10.85
C PHE A 120 10.91 55.99 11.54
N SER A 121 11.14 57.15 12.11
CA SER A 121 12.35 57.49 12.84
C SER A 121 11.96 58.33 14.06
N THR A 122 12.43 57.92 15.23
CA THR A 122 12.32 58.61 16.52
C THR A 122 13.73 58.87 17.05
N ASP A 123 13.88 59.60 18.16
CA ASP A 123 15.21 59.92 18.71
C ASP A 123 16.08 58.69 19.04
N ASP A 124 15.47 57.51 19.22
CA ASP A 124 16.17 56.27 19.59
C ASP A 124 15.95 55.07 18.65
N ILE A 125 14.92 55.10 17.79
CA ILE A 125 14.56 53.96 16.93
C ILE A 125 14.28 54.41 15.50
N GLU A 126 14.96 53.77 14.55
CA GLU A 126 14.69 53.83 13.13
C GLU A 126 14.18 52.48 12.62
N ALA A 127 13.10 52.50 11.84
CA ALA A 127 12.53 51.30 11.27
C ALA A 127 12.03 51.52 9.85
N ILE A 128 12.20 50.50 9.02
CA ILE A 128 11.68 50.40 7.66
C ILE A 128 10.92 49.08 7.58
N THR A 129 9.73 49.13 6.99
CA THR A 129 8.92 47.94 6.74
C THR A 129 8.58 47.89 5.27
N ILE A 130 8.96 46.79 4.63
CA ILE A 130 8.61 46.49 3.24
C ILE A 130 7.77 45.21 3.18
N ASP A 131 6.82 45.18 2.27
CA ASP A 131 6.11 43.97 1.86
C ASP A 131 6.82 43.37 0.66
N ILE A 132 7.04 42.06 0.68
CA ILE A 132 7.59 41.31 -0.45
C ILE A 132 6.55 40.34 -0.98
N HIS A 133 6.24 40.42 -2.27
CA HIS A 133 5.28 39.53 -2.89
C HIS A 133 6.00 38.32 -3.49
N ILE A 134 6.20 37.29 -2.67
CA ILE A 134 6.71 36.00 -3.13
C ILE A 134 5.62 35.38 -4.00
N SER A 135 5.75 35.51 -5.32
CA SER A 135 4.88 34.79 -6.24
C SER A 135 5.05 33.31 -5.93
N SER A 136 4.05 32.72 -5.27
CA SER A 136 3.99 31.29 -4.99
C SER A 136 3.73 30.58 -6.31
N TYR A 137 4.70 30.59 -7.23
CA TYR A 137 4.68 29.70 -8.38
C TYR A 137 4.99 28.30 -7.88
N CYS A 138 4.00 27.67 -7.26
CA CYS A 138 3.91 26.23 -7.20
C CYS A 138 3.65 25.77 -8.64
N LYS A 139 4.68 25.80 -9.52
CA LYS A 139 4.65 24.91 -10.67
C LYS A 139 4.66 23.52 -10.06
N SER A 140 3.52 22.83 -10.10
CA SER A 140 3.49 21.41 -9.82
C SER A 140 4.53 20.79 -10.73
N ILE A 141 5.63 20.28 -10.16
CA ILE A 141 6.66 19.63 -10.94
C ILE A 141 5.94 18.50 -11.69
N PRO A 142 5.91 18.52 -13.04
CA PRO A 142 5.26 17.48 -13.81
C PRO A 142 5.93 16.15 -13.47
N PHE A 143 5.16 15.12 -13.15
CA PHE A 143 5.71 13.79 -12.95
C PHE A 143 5.36 12.89 -14.14
N SER A 144 6.29 12.01 -14.47
CA SER A 144 6.20 11.13 -15.63
C SER A 144 5.23 9.97 -15.38
N LEU A 145 4.32 9.72 -16.33
CA LEU A 145 3.34 8.64 -16.30
C LEU A 145 3.87 7.42 -17.06
N TYR A 146 4.82 6.70 -16.47
CA TYR A 146 5.47 5.52 -17.08
C TYR A 146 4.49 4.43 -17.58
N HIS A 147 3.30 4.33 -17.00
CA HIS A 147 2.26 3.39 -17.46
C HIS A 147 1.58 3.76 -18.79
N LEU A 148 1.77 5.00 -19.25
CA LEU A 148 1.30 5.51 -20.55
C LEU A 148 2.47 5.74 -21.52
N ALA A 149 3.67 5.33 -21.16
CA ALA A 149 4.85 5.49 -22.00
C ALA A 149 4.75 4.59 -23.24
N ASP A 150 5.24 5.10 -24.38
CA ASP A 150 5.38 4.30 -25.59
C ASP A 150 6.63 3.43 -25.52
N TRP A 151 6.50 2.30 -24.79
CA TRP A 151 7.61 1.39 -24.58
C TRP A 151 8.10 0.72 -25.87
N VAL A 152 7.27 0.63 -26.91
CA VAL A 152 7.67 0.04 -28.20
C VAL A 152 8.70 0.95 -28.87
N THR A 153 8.39 2.24 -28.98
CA THR A 153 9.30 3.22 -29.59
C THR A 153 10.55 3.45 -28.74
N ILE A 154 10.40 3.55 -27.40
CA ILE A 154 11.54 3.70 -26.49
C ILE A 154 12.54 2.55 -26.67
N ASN A 155 12.05 1.31 -26.71
CA ASN A 155 12.93 0.14 -26.85
C ASN A 155 13.62 0.10 -28.22
N SER A 156 12.91 0.46 -29.30
CA SER A 156 13.52 0.56 -30.64
C SER A 156 14.64 1.61 -30.67
N LEU A 157 14.41 2.80 -30.09
CA LEU A 157 15.43 3.86 -30.07
C LEU A 157 16.67 3.46 -29.26
N ILE A 158 16.50 2.71 -28.18
CA ILE A 158 17.62 2.21 -27.38
C ILE A 158 18.38 1.11 -28.14
N SER A 159 17.67 0.22 -28.84
CA SER A 159 18.30 -0.86 -29.62
C SER A 159 19.04 -0.35 -30.84
N ASP A 160 18.49 0.68 -31.49
CA ASP A 160 19.02 1.24 -32.73
C ASP A 160 20.15 2.27 -32.47
N HIS A 161 20.33 2.69 -31.21
CA HIS A 161 21.41 3.61 -30.85
C HIS A 161 22.77 2.92 -30.93
N ASN A 162 23.69 3.50 -31.70
CA ASN A 162 25.03 2.96 -31.88
C ASN A 162 25.94 3.30 -30.68
N TRP A 163 25.76 2.54 -29.60
CA TRP A 163 26.54 2.67 -28.37
C TRP A 163 28.05 2.56 -28.59
N THR A 164 28.48 1.72 -29.53
CA THR A 164 29.90 1.51 -29.81
C THR A 164 30.57 2.80 -30.30
N MET A 165 29.94 3.51 -31.24
CA MET A 165 30.45 4.78 -31.73
C MET A 165 30.30 5.90 -30.71
N SER A 166 29.15 5.98 -30.04
CA SER A 166 28.87 7.05 -29.06
C SER A 166 29.79 7.00 -27.84
N LEU A 167 30.24 5.81 -27.44
CA LEU A 167 31.09 5.61 -26.26
C LEU A 167 32.58 5.43 -26.58
N ALA A 168 32.96 5.29 -27.86
CA ALA A 168 34.32 4.91 -28.29
C ALA A 168 35.45 5.82 -27.77
N HIS A 169 35.16 7.09 -27.54
CA HIS A 169 36.15 8.12 -27.17
C HIS A 169 35.88 8.76 -25.81
N LEU A 170 34.97 8.19 -25.03
CA LEU A 170 34.61 8.70 -23.71
C LEU A 170 35.30 7.87 -22.62
N ASP A 171 35.73 8.55 -21.56
CA ASP A 171 36.14 7.86 -20.34
C ASP A 171 34.90 7.28 -19.61
N MET A 172 35.13 6.51 -18.56
CA MET A 172 34.05 5.82 -17.85
C MET A 172 32.97 6.77 -17.30
N ASN A 173 33.38 7.92 -16.75
CA ASN A 173 32.44 8.89 -16.17
C ASN A 173 31.64 9.60 -17.26
N SER A 174 32.31 10.06 -18.33
CA SER A 174 31.63 10.74 -19.45
C SER A 174 30.73 9.77 -20.21
N SER A 175 31.10 8.49 -20.30
CA SER A 175 30.26 7.43 -20.88
C SER A 175 28.97 7.23 -20.08
N TYR A 176 29.06 7.23 -18.76
CA TYR A 176 27.89 7.12 -17.88
C TYR A 176 27.00 8.35 -17.95
N GLU A 177 27.59 9.55 -17.95
CA GLU A 177 26.84 10.80 -18.13
C GLU A 177 26.11 10.83 -19.47
N TYR A 178 26.79 10.48 -20.56
CA TYR A 178 26.18 10.39 -21.89
C TYR A 178 25.03 9.38 -21.93
N PHE A 179 25.22 8.19 -21.35
CA PHE A 179 24.15 7.20 -21.26
C PHE A 179 22.95 7.73 -20.48
N CYS A 180 23.18 8.35 -19.32
CA CYS A 180 22.12 8.95 -18.51
C CYS A 180 21.37 10.04 -19.28
N ASP A 181 22.09 10.93 -19.98
CA ASP A 181 21.49 12.02 -20.74
C ASP A 181 20.67 11.50 -21.91
N PHE A 182 21.18 10.51 -22.65
CA PHE A 182 20.44 9.83 -23.71
C PHE A 182 19.15 9.20 -23.17
N MET A 183 19.26 8.42 -22.10
CA MET A 183 18.10 7.74 -21.49
C MET A 183 17.07 8.75 -20.97
N ASN A 184 17.52 9.80 -20.28
CA ASN A 184 16.63 10.84 -19.79
C ASN A 184 15.95 11.61 -20.93
N SER A 185 16.65 11.87 -22.04
CA SER A 185 16.09 12.52 -23.23
C SER A 185 15.00 11.67 -23.90
N VAL A 186 15.25 10.37 -24.08
CA VAL A 186 14.26 9.44 -24.62
C VAL A 186 13.04 9.36 -23.69
N LEU A 187 13.26 9.22 -22.38
CA LEU A 187 12.17 9.17 -21.40
C LEU A 187 11.37 10.49 -21.34
N ASP A 188 12.04 11.63 -21.42
CA ASP A 188 11.38 12.94 -21.40
C ASP A 188 10.51 13.20 -22.64
N THR A 189 10.88 12.59 -23.77
CA THR A 189 10.17 12.71 -25.05
C THR A 189 8.96 11.77 -25.12
N TYR A 190 9.14 10.51 -24.68
CA TYR A 190 8.15 9.45 -24.91
C TYR A 190 7.36 9.02 -23.66
N VAL A 191 7.62 9.61 -22.49
CA VAL A 191 6.82 9.42 -21.28
C VAL A 191 5.94 10.65 -21.01
N PRO A 192 4.61 10.56 -21.15
CA PRO A 192 3.72 11.67 -20.87
C PRO A 192 3.88 12.21 -19.45
N LYS A 193 4.00 13.54 -19.32
CA LYS A 193 4.08 14.22 -18.02
C LYS A 193 2.72 14.76 -17.62
N THR A 194 2.38 14.69 -16.33
CA THR A 194 1.14 15.29 -15.81
C THR A 194 1.40 16.25 -14.66
N THR A 195 0.64 17.34 -14.65
CA THR A 195 0.53 18.27 -13.53
C THR A 195 -0.74 17.88 -12.76
N ARG A 196 -0.58 17.29 -11.57
CA ARG A 196 -1.76 16.97 -10.74
C ARG A 196 -2.51 18.27 -10.40
N SER A 197 -3.80 18.32 -10.74
CA SER A 197 -4.72 19.28 -10.13
C SER A 197 -4.81 19.05 -8.62
N SER A 198 -4.96 20.14 -7.86
CA SER A 198 -4.95 20.19 -6.39
C SER A 198 -6.21 19.63 -5.73
N SER A 199 -7.06 18.86 -6.43
CA SER A 199 -8.21 18.21 -5.81
C SER A 199 -7.76 17.01 -4.97
N SER A 200 -7.14 17.30 -3.83
CA SER A 200 -6.94 16.33 -2.78
C SER A 200 -8.28 15.66 -2.46
N PRO A 201 -8.35 14.32 -2.40
CA PRO A 201 -9.58 13.59 -2.11
C PRO A 201 -10.06 13.78 -0.66
N TYR A 202 -9.36 14.58 0.13
CA TYR A 202 -9.63 14.78 1.54
C TYR A 202 -10.62 15.94 1.78
N PRO A 203 -11.53 15.81 2.76
CA PRO A 203 -12.33 16.91 3.27
C PRO A 203 -11.48 18.12 3.66
N ARG A 204 -12.06 19.34 3.62
CA ARG A 204 -11.35 20.62 3.80
C ARG A 204 -10.35 20.64 4.97
N HIS A 205 -10.76 20.18 6.16
CA HIS A 205 -9.90 20.16 7.35
C HIS A 205 -8.67 19.24 7.22
N LEU A 206 -8.83 18.07 6.58
CA LEU A 206 -7.72 17.14 6.31
C LEU A 206 -6.85 17.62 5.16
N ARG A 207 -7.44 18.22 4.12
CA ARG A 207 -6.72 18.78 2.98
C ARG A 207 -5.73 19.87 3.40
N ILE A 208 -6.16 20.79 4.29
CA ILE A 208 -5.29 21.84 4.83
C ILE A 208 -4.09 21.22 5.54
N LEU A 209 -4.33 20.20 6.37
CA LEU A 209 -3.27 19.58 7.16
C LEU A 209 -2.32 18.73 6.28
N TYR A 210 -2.86 18.01 5.31
CA TYR A 210 -2.11 17.28 4.29
C TYR A 210 -1.18 18.21 3.52
N ASN A 211 -1.69 19.32 2.99
CA ASN A 211 -0.90 20.27 2.22
C ASN A 211 0.23 20.89 3.05
N LYS A 212 -0.04 21.23 4.33
CA LYS A 212 0.98 21.72 5.26
C LYS A 212 2.06 20.66 5.54
N SER A 213 1.64 19.42 5.82
CA SER A 213 2.56 18.30 6.06
C SER A 213 3.43 18.01 4.84
N ASN A 214 2.81 17.96 3.65
CA ASN A 214 3.50 17.63 2.41
C ASN A 214 4.51 18.71 2.02
N ARG A 215 4.15 20.00 2.17
CA ARG A 215 5.07 21.12 1.92
C ARG A 215 6.31 21.04 2.82
N ILE A 216 6.14 20.82 4.12
CA ILE A 216 7.28 20.71 5.05
C ILE A 216 8.10 19.45 4.78
N ALA A 217 7.47 18.32 4.41
CA ALA A 217 8.18 17.11 4.03
C ALA A 217 9.01 17.28 2.75
N MET A 218 8.57 18.11 1.80
CA MET A 218 9.36 18.43 0.60
C MET A 218 10.55 19.34 0.90
N ILE A 219 10.37 20.33 1.77
CA ILE A 219 11.43 21.31 2.12
C ILE A 219 12.47 20.69 3.06
N ALA A 220 12.03 19.91 4.06
CA ALA A 220 12.87 19.38 5.12
C ALA A 220 12.34 18.01 5.61
N PRO A 221 12.50 16.94 4.83
CA PRO A 221 11.87 15.63 5.05
C PRO A 221 12.21 15.00 6.42
N ASN A 222 13.43 15.21 6.90
CA ASN A 222 13.93 14.64 8.15
C ASN A 222 13.78 15.58 9.36
N SER A 223 13.08 16.71 9.21
CA SER A 223 12.88 17.65 10.32
C SER A 223 11.88 17.10 11.35
N THR A 224 12.10 17.41 12.63
CA THR A 224 11.17 17.06 13.71
C THR A 224 9.77 17.64 13.46
N LEU A 225 9.68 18.80 12.81
CA LEU A 225 8.43 19.43 12.39
C LEU A 225 7.71 18.63 11.31
N ALA A 226 8.42 18.11 10.30
CA ALA A 226 7.86 17.25 9.25
C ALA A 226 7.22 16.00 9.87
N HIS A 227 7.94 15.30 10.75
CA HIS A 227 7.42 14.11 11.43
C HIS A 227 6.20 14.42 12.30
N LYS A 228 6.23 15.53 13.08
CA LYS A 228 5.09 15.96 13.90
C LYS A 228 3.84 16.26 13.07
N LEU A 229 3.99 16.99 11.96
CA LEU A 229 2.86 17.33 11.08
C LEU A 229 2.31 16.12 10.34
N SER A 230 3.17 15.21 9.89
CA SER A 230 2.77 13.95 9.27
C SER A 230 1.96 13.10 10.26
N HIS A 231 2.46 12.93 11.48
CA HIS A 231 1.75 12.18 12.52
C HIS A 231 0.41 12.84 12.88
N ARG A 232 0.34 14.18 12.92
CA ARG A 232 -0.92 14.91 13.14
C ARG A 232 -1.91 14.67 12.00
N PHE A 233 -1.44 14.60 10.75
CA PHE A 233 -2.25 14.27 9.58
C PHE A 233 -2.79 12.85 9.65
N GLU A 234 -1.92 11.87 9.90
CA GLU A 234 -2.30 10.47 10.02
C GLU A 234 -3.32 10.23 11.13
N ARG A 235 -3.15 10.89 12.28
CA ARG A 235 -4.11 10.85 13.39
C ARG A 235 -5.46 11.44 12.98
N ALA A 236 -5.48 12.64 12.40
CA ALA A 236 -6.73 13.28 11.98
C ALA A 236 -7.45 12.47 10.89
N LEU A 237 -6.71 11.89 9.94
CA LEU A 237 -7.23 11.01 8.89
C LEU A 237 -7.86 9.75 9.49
N ARG A 238 -7.19 9.14 10.47
CA ARG A 238 -7.70 7.97 11.20
C ARG A 238 -9.00 8.29 11.94
N GLU A 239 -9.03 9.37 12.71
CA GLU A 239 -10.23 9.81 13.44
C GLU A 239 -11.40 10.10 12.48
N HIS A 240 -11.12 10.71 11.32
CA HIS A 240 -12.13 10.92 10.30
C HIS A 240 -12.67 9.60 9.73
N ASN A 241 -11.81 8.64 9.40
CA ASN A 241 -12.22 7.33 8.91
C ASN A 241 -13.09 6.60 9.94
N VAL A 242 -12.70 6.59 11.22
CA VAL A 242 -13.50 6.01 12.32
C VAL A 242 -14.88 6.64 12.39
N ARG A 243 -14.98 7.98 12.31
CA ARG A 243 -16.27 8.68 12.31
C ARG A 243 -17.15 8.27 11.13
N VAL A 244 -16.59 8.18 9.93
CA VAL A 244 -17.33 7.74 8.73
C VAL A 244 -17.79 6.29 8.86
N GLU A 245 -16.92 5.40 9.32
CA GLU A 245 -17.21 3.99 9.55
C GLU A 245 -18.36 3.82 10.55
N ASN A 246 -18.27 4.45 11.72
CA ASN A 246 -19.31 4.38 12.76
C ASN A 246 -20.63 4.99 12.28
N LYS A 247 -20.60 6.11 11.53
CA LYS A 247 -21.81 6.71 10.96
C LYS A 247 -22.53 5.75 10.03
N ILE A 248 -21.80 5.00 9.20
CA ILE A 248 -22.38 4.05 8.25
C ILE A 248 -22.98 2.85 8.98
N VAL A 249 -22.29 2.31 9.98
CA VAL A 249 -22.81 1.20 10.80
C VAL A 249 -24.08 1.62 11.53
N ASN A 250 -24.06 2.78 12.20
CA ASN A 250 -25.21 3.30 12.95
C ASN A 250 -26.39 3.67 12.05
N SER A 251 -26.15 3.96 10.76
CA SER A 251 -27.22 4.28 9.81
C SER A 251 -28.09 3.08 9.42
N ASN A 252 -27.68 1.84 9.75
CA ASN A 252 -28.33 0.59 9.33
C ASN A 252 -28.58 0.48 7.81
N ASN A 253 -27.92 1.30 6.98
CA ASN A 253 -28.05 1.28 5.54
C ASN A 253 -27.12 0.21 4.94
N ALA A 254 -27.68 -0.97 4.66
CA ALA A 254 -26.94 -2.09 4.11
C ALA A 254 -26.19 -1.72 2.81
N LYS A 255 -26.81 -0.95 1.89
CA LYS A 255 -26.15 -0.55 0.64
C LYS A 255 -24.90 0.31 0.89
N ALA A 256 -24.99 1.27 1.82
CA ALA A 256 -23.87 2.11 2.19
C ALA A 256 -22.74 1.30 2.86
N PHE A 257 -23.09 0.35 3.73
CA PHE A 257 -22.14 -0.56 4.35
C PHE A 257 -21.42 -1.44 3.31
N PHE A 258 -22.16 -2.06 2.39
CA PHE A 258 -21.58 -2.86 1.32
C PHE A 258 -20.67 -2.03 0.41
N ALA A 259 -21.06 -0.79 0.08
CA ALA A 259 -20.23 0.12 -0.71
C ALA A 259 -18.92 0.46 0.01
N LEU A 260 -18.97 0.78 1.31
CA LEU A 260 -17.79 1.02 2.15
C LEU A 260 -16.86 -0.20 2.19
N CYS A 261 -17.41 -1.39 2.44
CA CYS A 261 -16.60 -2.59 2.44
C CYS A 261 -16.00 -2.87 1.07
N LYS A 262 -16.73 -2.65 -0.02
CA LYS A 262 -16.23 -2.86 -1.38
C LYS A 262 -15.08 -1.92 -1.71
N THR A 263 -15.16 -0.64 -1.36
CA THR A 263 -14.07 0.32 -1.59
C THR A 263 -12.83 -0.03 -0.77
N ARG A 264 -13.01 -0.47 0.49
CA ARG A 264 -11.92 -0.82 1.41
C ARG A 264 -11.29 -2.19 1.14
N LEU A 265 -12.06 -3.17 0.66
CA LEU A 265 -11.59 -4.55 0.44
C LEU A 265 -11.21 -4.85 -1.03
N LYS A 266 -11.38 -3.89 -1.96
CA LYS A 266 -10.95 -4.06 -3.35
C LYS A 266 -9.42 -4.14 -3.42
N SER A 267 -8.89 -5.13 -4.12
CA SER A 267 -7.47 -5.14 -4.48
C SER A 267 -7.19 -3.92 -5.35
N THR A 268 -6.20 -3.11 -4.99
CA THR A 268 -5.70 -2.03 -5.84
C THR A 268 -5.19 -2.63 -7.15
N SER A 269 -5.91 -2.37 -8.25
CA SER A 269 -5.50 -2.71 -9.63
C SER A 269 -4.20 -2.01 -10.03
N ASN A 270 -3.79 -0.99 -9.29
CA ASN A 270 -2.59 -0.19 -9.55
C ASN A 270 -1.36 -0.70 -8.79
N THR A 271 -1.36 -1.97 -8.38
CA THR A 271 -0.10 -2.58 -7.95
C THR A 271 0.64 -2.92 -9.23
N SER A 272 1.73 -2.22 -9.53
CA SER A 272 2.53 -2.49 -10.72
C SER A 272 2.75 -4.00 -10.87
N PRO A 273 2.52 -4.59 -12.05
CA PRO A 273 2.74 -6.02 -12.25
C PRO A 273 4.16 -6.34 -11.78
N GLY A 274 4.29 -7.31 -10.88
CA GLY A 274 5.61 -7.76 -10.43
C GLY A 274 6.41 -8.23 -11.63
N ILE A 275 7.72 -7.95 -11.64
CA ILE A 275 8.64 -8.29 -12.74
C ILE A 275 8.44 -9.76 -13.10
N ILE A 276 8.29 -10.07 -14.38
CA ILE A 276 8.12 -11.44 -14.86
C ILE A 276 9.51 -11.96 -15.21
N ASP A 277 9.90 -13.07 -14.60
CA ASP A 277 11.15 -13.76 -14.93
C ASP A 277 11.10 -14.38 -16.34
N LEU A 278 12.25 -14.81 -16.88
CA LEU A 278 12.38 -15.58 -18.12
C LEU A 278 11.49 -16.84 -18.17
N THR A 279 11.08 -17.36 -17.00
CA THR A 279 10.19 -18.52 -16.85
C THR A 279 8.69 -18.16 -16.84
N GLY A 280 8.32 -16.88 -16.97
CA GLY A 280 6.94 -16.42 -16.89
C GLY A 280 6.42 -16.25 -15.45
N LYS A 281 7.28 -16.37 -14.43
CA LYS A 281 6.90 -16.25 -13.01
C LYS A 281 6.93 -14.79 -12.56
N SER A 282 5.85 -14.31 -11.92
CA SER A 282 5.81 -12.96 -11.34
C SER A 282 6.59 -12.88 -10.03
N ILE A 283 7.52 -11.93 -9.98
CA ILE A 283 8.48 -11.71 -8.91
C ILE A 283 8.08 -10.48 -8.10
N VAL A 284 8.12 -10.60 -6.77
CA VAL A 284 7.68 -9.54 -5.85
C VAL A 284 8.80 -9.09 -4.91
N THR A 285 9.70 -9.99 -4.48
CA THR A 285 10.75 -9.67 -3.50
C THR A 285 11.99 -9.09 -4.17
N ASP A 286 12.69 -8.16 -3.52
CA ASP A 286 13.86 -7.50 -4.10
C ASP A 286 15.03 -8.46 -4.34
N ARG A 287 15.17 -9.50 -3.49
CA ARG A 287 16.15 -10.57 -3.68
C ARG A 287 15.88 -11.36 -4.95
N ASP A 288 14.63 -11.75 -5.17
CA ASP A 288 14.25 -12.52 -6.35
C ASP A 288 14.37 -11.66 -7.62
N LYS A 289 14.09 -10.36 -7.54
CA LYS A 289 14.30 -9.41 -8.66
C LYS A 289 15.77 -9.34 -9.03
N ALA A 290 16.66 -9.17 -8.04
CA ALA A 290 18.11 -9.14 -8.27
C ALA A 290 18.61 -10.44 -8.92
N HIS A 291 18.09 -11.58 -8.48
CA HIS A 291 18.44 -12.87 -9.06
C HIS A 291 17.96 -13.01 -10.52
N ALA A 292 16.72 -12.62 -10.82
CA ALA A 292 16.19 -12.65 -12.18
C ALA A 292 16.93 -11.69 -13.12
N PHE A 293 17.27 -10.49 -12.64
CA PHE A 293 18.12 -9.58 -13.40
C PHE A 293 19.50 -10.18 -13.66
N SER A 294 20.14 -10.78 -12.64
CA SER A 294 21.43 -11.45 -12.80
C SER A 294 21.38 -12.56 -13.87
N LEU A 295 20.35 -13.42 -13.82
CA LEU A 295 20.14 -14.46 -14.82
C LEU A 295 19.92 -13.90 -16.22
N TYR A 296 19.11 -12.85 -16.34
CA TYR A 296 18.89 -12.17 -17.61
C TYR A 296 20.20 -11.58 -18.15
N PHE A 297 20.92 -10.78 -17.37
CA PHE A 297 22.20 -10.19 -17.78
C PHE A 297 23.24 -11.25 -18.14
N ALA A 298 23.31 -12.36 -17.40
CA ALA A 298 24.17 -13.48 -17.76
C ALA A 298 23.78 -14.12 -19.11
N SER A 299 22.48 -14.17 -19.43
CA SER A 299 21.99 -14.72 -20.71
C SER A 299 22.28 -13.84 -21.92
N VAL A 300 22.38 -12.52 -21.74
CA VAL A 300 22.66 -11.56 -22.84
C VAL A 300 24.14 -11.15 -22.90
N SER A 301 24.96 -11.56 -21.92
CA SER A 301 26.39 -11.30 -21.93
C SER A 301 27.07 -12.13 -23.01
N THR A 302 27.56 -11.49 -24.07
CA THR A 302 28.42 -12.15 -25.06
C THR A 302 29.78 -12.47 -24.43
N PRO A 303 30.18 -13.74 -24.29
CA PRO A 303 31.54 -14.07 -23.93
C PRO A 303 32.51 -13.61 -25.05
N PRO A 304 33.74 -13.18 -24.72
CA PRO A 304 34.73 -12.84 -25.75
C PRO A 304 35.02 -14.07 -26.61
N LEU A 305 34.91 -13.91 -27.93
CA LEU A 305 35.20 -14.95 -28.92
C LEU A 305 36.68 -15.39 -28.84
N HIS A 306 36.93 -16.51 -28.18
CA HIS A 306 38.02 -17.43 -28.49
C HIS A 306 37.42 -18.83 -28.71
N ALA A 307 37.75 -19.45 -29.85
CA ALA A 307 37.21 -20.67 -30.48
C ALA A 307 37.35 -21.99 -29.64
N PRO A 308 36.84 -23.18 -30.05
CA PRO A 308 36.10 -23.59 -31.27
C PRO A 308 34.74 -24.30 -31.01
N LEU A 309 34.09 -24.72 -32.10
CA LEU A 309 32.75 -25.31 -32.27
C LEU A 309 32.35 -26.39 -31.23
N LEU A 310 31.13 -26.24 -30.66
CA LEU A 310 30.39 -27.31 -29.99
C LEU A 310 29.50 -28.07 -31.01
N PRO A 311 29.30 -29.38 -30.86
CA PRO A 311 28.49 -30.18 -31.78
C PRO A 311 26.99 -29.81 -31.68
N PRO A 312 26.22 -30.01 -32.76
CA PRO A 312 24.81 -29.62 -32.80
C PRO A 312 23.99 -30.48 -31.84
N THR A 313 23.30 -29.84 -30.91
CA THR A 313 22.18 -30.46 -30.20
C THR A 313 20.95 -30.46 -31.10
N PRO A 314 20.16 -31.55 -31.15
CA PRO A 314 18.99 -31.61 -32.01
C PRO A 314 17.89 -30.66 -31.50
N PRO A 315 17.06 -30.10 -32.40
CA PRO A 315 16.04 -29.15 -32.03
C PRO A 315 14.90 -29.83 -31.25
N PRO A 316 14.28 -29.15 -30.26
CA PRO A 316 13.02 -29.63 -29.70
C PRO A 316 11.93 -29.52 -30.77
N HIS A 317 11.36 -30.66 -31.15
CA HIS A 317 10.23 -30.72 -32.07
C HIS A 317 8.99 -29.99 -31.53
N GLN A 318 8.34 -29.24 -32.42
CA GLN A 318 6.99 -28.74 -32.23
C GLN A 318 5.93 -29.80 -32.59
N THR A 319 4.98 -30.00 -31.65
CA THR A 319 3.55 -30.37 -31.73
C THR A 319 3.02 -31.35 -32.79
N ASN A 320 2.47 -32.50 -32.33
CA ASN A 320 1.06 -32.93 -32.52
C ASN A 320 0.85 -34.43 -32.21
N GLY A 321 0.69 -34.80 -30.93
CA GLY A 321 0.38 -36.17 -30.52
C GLY A 321 0.62 -36.48 -29.04
N ASN A 322 0.43 -35.50 -28.15
CA ASN A 322 0.75 -35.68 -26.73
C ASN A 322 -0.31 -36.55 -26.07
N ASP A 323 0.11 -37.66 -25.44
CA ASP A 323 -0.70 -38.34 -24.42
C ASP A 323 -1.19 -37.28 -23.42
N LEU A 324 -2.51 -37.25 -23.19
CA LEU A 324 -3.10 -36.34 -22.24
C LEU A 324 -2.61 -36.71 -20.84
N ILE A 325 -1.62 -35.96 -20.33
CA ILE A 325 -1.13 -36.16 -18.98
C ILE A 325 -2.29 -35.81 -18.03
N PRO A 326 -2.76 -36.75 -17.19
CA PRO A 326 -3.86 -36.50 -16.29
C PRO A 326 -3.48 -35.38 -15.32
N SER A 327 -4.29 -34.32 -15.27
CA SER A 327 -4.07 -33.21 -14.35
C SER A 327 -4.14 -33.70 -12.90
N PRO A 328 -3.20 -33.30 -12.02
CA PRO A 328 -3.19 -33.73 -10.62
C PRO A 328 -4.38 -33.17 -9.81
N SER A 329 -5.07 -32.15 -10.33
CA SER A 329 -6.30 -31.62 -9.74
C SER A 329 -7.18 -30.92 -10.79
N MET A 330 -8.48 -30.95 -10.57
CA MET A 330 -9.47 -30.26 -11.40
C MET A 330 -10.20 -29.22 -10.56
N LYS A 331 -10.44 -28.04 -11.12
CA LYS A 331 -11.26 -27.01 -10.49
C LYS A 331 -12.60 -26.94 -11.19
N ASP A 332 -13.67 -27.28 -10.48
CA ASP A 332 -15.04 -27.23 -10.98
C ASP A 332 -15.90 -26.35 -10.09
N LEU A 333 -16.61 -25.39 -10.70
CA LEU A 333 -17.41 -24.35 -10.03
C LEU A 333 -16.73 -23.71 -8.81
N GLY A 334 -15.40 -23.63 -8.78
CA GLY A 334 -14.63 -23.05 -7.66
C GLY A 334 -14.18 -24.04 -6.58
N VAL A 335 -14.59 -25.30 -6.64
CA VAL A 335 -14.10 -26.39 -5.78
C VAL A 335 -12.93 -27.10 -6.47
N ILE A 336 -11.87 -27.42 -5.72
CA ILE A 336 -10.70 -28.13 -6.26
C ILE A 336 -10.82 -29.59 -5.84
N MET A 337 -10.84 -30.48 -6.83
CA MET A 337 -10.95 -31.92 -6.66
C MET A 337 -9.64 -32.58 -7.09
N GLN A 338 -9.25 -33.62 -6.36
CA GLN A 338 -8.12 -34.49 -6.70
C GLN A 338 -8.65 -35.89 -7.05
N PRO A 339 -7.89 -36.71 -7.78
CA PRO A 339 -8.27 -38.11 -8.05
C PRO A 339 -8.56 -38.91 -6.77
N SER A 340 -7.88 -38.58 -5.66
CA SER A 340 -8.10 -39.19 -4.34
C SER A 340 -9.41 -38.77 -3.66
N LEU A 341 -10.15 -37.81 -4.24
CA LEU A 341 -11.33 -37.14 -3.66
C LEU A 341 -11.06 -36.51 -2.28
N LYS A 342 -9.79 -36.20 -1.99
CA LYS A 342 -9.39 -35.42 -0.81
C LYS A 342 -9.50 -33.92 -1.12
N PHE A 343 -10.04 -33.17 -0.15
CA PHE A 343 -10.22 -31.72 -0.26
C PHE A 343 -9.16 -30.92 0.51
N SER A 344 -8.02 -31.51 0.86
CA SER A 344 -6.95 -30.83 1.63
C SER A 344 -6.44 -29.58 0.91
N ASP A 345 -6.20 -29.68 -0.40
CA ASP A 345 -5.70 -28.57 -1.21
C ASP A 345 -6.74 -27.47 -1.37
N HIS A 346 -8.00 -27.87 -1.56
CA HIS A 346 -9.12 -26.95 -1.61
C HIS A 346 -9.23 -26.16 -0.30
N VAL A 347 -9.28 -26.86 0.84
CA VAL A 347 -9.34 -26.26 2.18
C VAL A 347 -8.13 -25.36 2.44
N SER A 348 -6.93 -25.76 2.01
CA SER A 348 -5.71 -24.97 2.15
C SER A 348 -5.79 -23.64 1.39
N LYS A 349 -6.12 -23.70 0.10
CA LYS A 349 -6.26 -22.51 -0.76
C LYS A 349 -7.41 -21.61 -0.26
N LEU A 350 -8.53 -22.21 0.15
CA LEU A 350 -9.70 -21.50 0.64
C LEU A 350 -9.41 -20.72 1.92
N THR A 351 -8.81 -21.38 2.91
CA THR A 351 -8.48 -20.75 4.20
C THR A 351 -7.38 -19.70 4.06
N SER A 352 -6.39 -19.91 3.18
CA SER A 352 -5.40 -18.88 2.84
C SER A 352 -6.07 -17.63 2.28
N LYS A 353 -6.96 -17.80 1.29
CA LYS A 353 -7.75 -16.69 0.71
C LYS A 353 -8.60 -15.98 1.76
N ALA A 354 -9.25 -16.72 2.64
CA ALA A 354 -10.06 -16.15 3.72
C ALA A 354 -9.20 -15.38 4.74
N ARG A 355 -8.05 -15.91 5.16
CA ARG A 355 -7.10 -15.22 6.06
C ARG A 355 -6.56 -13.95 5.45
N SER A 356 -6.22 -13.95 4.16
CA SER A 356 -5.81 -12.75 3.44
C SER A 356 -6.89 -11.68 3.46
N LYS A 357 -8.17 -12.05 3.26
CA LYS A 357 -9.29 -11.11 3.41
C LYS A 357 -9.49 -10.61 4.84
N VAL A 358 -9.35 -11.46 5.85
CA VAL A 358 -9.36 -11.03 7.26
C VAL A 358 -8.24 -10.00 7.50
N ASN A 359 -7.04 -10.23 6.96
CA ASN A 359 -5.92 -9.30 7.07
C ASN A 359 -6.21 -7.95 6.43
N ILE A 360 -6.73 -7.95 5.19
CA ILE A 360 -7.12 -6.73 4.49
C ILE A 360 -8.20 -5.99 5.29
N MET A 361 -9.23 -6.68 5.77
CA MET A 361 -10.30 -6.08 6.58
C MET A 361 -9.74 -5.32 7.80
N PHE A 362 -8.86 -5.94 8.59
CA PHE A 362 -8.25 -5.26 9.73
C PHE A 362 -7.19 -4.20 9.38
N LYS A 363 -6.70 -4.16 8.13
CA LYS A 363 -5.85 -3.06 7.64
C LYS A 363 -6.69 -1.86 7.20
N CYS A 364 -7.86 -2.12 6.62
CA CYS A 364 -8.65 -1.10 5.96
C CYS A 364 -9.70 -0.42 6.85
N PHE A 365 -10.12 -1.09 7.93
CA PHE A 365 -11.02 -0.52 8.93
C PHE A 365 -10.27 -0.10 10.20
N TYR A 366 -10.66 1.05 10.73
CA TYR A 366 -10.04 1.66 11.91
C TYR A 366 -10.96 1.70 13.14
N SER A 367 -12.26 1.46 12.96
CA SER A 367 -13.25 1.45 14.03
C SER A 367 -12.90 0.49 15.17
N ASN A 368 -13.39 0.83 16.36
CA ASN A 368 -13.33 -0.01 17.55
C ASN A 368 -14.70 -0.67 17.83
N ASP A 369 -15.62 -0.64 16.88
CA ASP A 369 -16.93 -1.29 17.00
C ASP A 369 -16.87 -2.76 16.53
N PRO A 370 -17.13 -3.75 17.42
CA PRO A 370 -17.17 -5.17 17.04
C PRO A 370 -18.20 -5.49 15.96
N LEU A 371 -19.33 -4.77 15.93
CA LEU A 371 -20.43 -5.05 14.99
C LEU A 371 -20.00 -4.81 13.55
N LEU A 372 -19.23 -3.75 13.30
CA LEU A 372 -18.64 -3.47 11.98
C LEU A 372 -17.87 -4.68 11.44
N TYR A 373 -16.98 -5.24 12.26
CA TYR A 373 -16.14 -6.37 11.85
C TYR A 373 -16.95 -7.64 11.67
N LEU A 374 -17.94 -7.87 12.54
CA LEU A 374 -18.86 -9.00 12.44
C LEU A 374 -19.65 -8.95 11.13
N GLN A 375 -20.24 -7.80 10.81
CA GLN A 375 -20.98 -7.60 9.56
C GLN A 375 -20.07 -7.78 8.34
N ALA A 376 -18.86 -7.23 8.36
CA ALA A 376 -17.90 -7.38 7.26
C ALA A 376 -17.44 -8.83 7.07
N PHE A 377 -17.18 -9.55 8.17
CA PHE A 377 -16.83 -10.97 8.13
C PHE A 377 -17.97 -11.81 7.54
N ASN A 378 -19.20 -11.60 8.03
CA ASN A 378 -20.38 -12.32 7.57
C ASN A 378 -20.73 -12.05 6.11
N ALA A 379 -20.42 -10.85 5.60
CA ALA A 379 -20.70 -10.46 4.23
C ALA A 379 -19.64 -10.93 3.21
N PHE A 380 -18.34 -10.88 3.55
CA PHE A 380 -17.26 -11.04 2.55
C PHE A 380 -16.33 -12.23 2.77
N ILE A 381 -16.28 -12.77 3.99
CA ILE A 381 -15.32 -13.81 4.36
C ILE A 381 -16.05 -15.13 4.63
N ARG A 382 -17.09 -15.09 5.46
CA ARG A 382 -17.89 -16.25 5.82
C ARG A 382 -18.50 -16.97 4.60
N PRO A 383 -19.04 -16.29 3.57
CA PRO A 383 -19.57 -16.98 2.39
C PRO A 383 -18.51 -17.79 1.63
N LEU A 384 -17.24 -17.38 1.68
CA LEU A 384 -16.16 -18.17 1.08
C LEU A 384 -15.99 -19.50 1.81
N LEU A 385 -16.02 -19.48 3.13
CA LEU A 385 -15.85 -20.67 3.97
C LEU A 385 -17.08 -21.60 3.94
N GLU A 386 -18.22 -21.11 3.43
CA GLU A 386 -19.50 -21.81 3.38
C GLU A 386 -19.89 -22.29 1.98
N TYR A 387 -19.25 -21.76 0.96
CA TYR A 387 -19.55 -22.10 -0.42
C TYR A 387 -19.30 -23.58 -0.69
N CYS A 388 -20.30 -24.30 -1.21
CA CYS A 388 -20.24 -25.71 -1.58
C CYS A 388 -19.78 -26.67 -0.47
N THR A 389 -19.99 -26.33 0.81
CA THR A 389 -19.57 -27.20 1.93
C THR A 389 -20.17 -28.59 1.89
N VAL A 390 -21.37 -28.74 1.31
CA VAL A 390 -22.02 -30.05 1.09
C VAL A 390 -21.09 -31.05 0.41
N VAL A 391 -20.27 -30.56 -0.52
CA VAL A 391 -19.32 -31.37 -1.29
C VAL A 391 -18.05 -31.64 -0.48
N TRP A 392 -17.38 -30.59 0.01
CA TRP A 392 -15.99 -30.69 0.49
C TRP A 392 -15.81 -30.75 2.01
N SER A 393 -16.89 -30.64 2.81
CA SER A 393 -16.81 -30.46 4.27
C SER A 393 -15.80 -31.44 4.91
N PRO A 394 -14.85 -30.94 5.72
CA PRO A 394 -13.73 -31.73 6.20
C PRO A 394 -14.19 -32.83 7.17
N ARG A 395 -13.63 -34.03 7.02
CA ARG A 395 -13.84 -35.15 7.95
C ARG A 395 -12.85 -35.17 9.11
N THR A 396 -11.63 -34.69 8.89
CA THR A 396 -10.56 -34.79 9.90
C THR A 396 -10.59 -33.60 10.83
N VAL A 397 -10.34 -33.85 12.13
CA VAL A 397 -10.14 -32.82 13.16
C VAL A 397 -9.13 -31.77 12.69
N LYS A 398 -8.05 -32.18 12.03
CA LYS A 398 -7.02 -31.27 11.49
C LYS A 398 -7.61 -30.28 10.48
N LEU A 399 -8.31 -30.76 9.45
CA LEU A 399 -8.87 -29.89 8.40
C LEU A 399 -10.05 -29.06 8.93
N ALA A 400 -10.90 -29.63 9.79
CA ALA A 400 -12.00 -28.90 10.43
C ALA A 400 -11.47 -27.73 11.28
N ASN A 401 -10.44 -27.97 12.09
CA ASN A 401 -9.79 -26.91 12.86
C ASN A 401 -9.06 -25.91 11.96
N PHE A 402 -8.53 -26.31 10.81
CA PHE A 402 -7.87 -25.38 9.89
C PHE A 402 -8.84 -24.33 9.33
N VAL A 403 -10.07 -24.75 9.01
CA VAL A 403 -11.18 -23.87 8.61
C VAL A 403 -11.62 -23.01 9.80
N GLU A 404 -11.89 -23.62 10.95
CA GLU A 404 -12.34 -22.91 12.16
C GLU A 404 -11.32 -21.88 12.64
N ASN A 405 -10.03 -22.13 12.45
CA ASN A 405 -8.97 -21.22 12.86
C ASN A 405 -9.06 -19.85 12.18
N VAL A 406 -9.72 -19.75 11.01
CA VAL A 406 -10.02 -18.46 10.38
C VAL A 406 -10.96 -17.64 11.26
N GLN A 407 -12.03 -18.27 11.77
CA GLN A 407 -12.99 -17.64 12.68
C GLN A 407 -12.38 -17.41 14.08
N ARG A 408 -11.58 -18.35 14.61
CA ARG A 408 -10.85 -18.15 15.87
C ARG A 408 -9.91 -16.96 15.82
N ASN A 409 -9.13 -16.83 14.74
CA ASN A 409 -8.22 -15.70 14.54
C ASN A 409 -9.00 -14.39 14.38
N PHE A 410 -10.07 -14.39 13.59
CA PHE A 410 -10.94 -13.24 13.40
C PHE A 410 -11.49 -12.73 14.74
N THR A 411 -12.18 -13.59 15.50
CA THR A 411 -12.79 -13.20 16.79
C THR A 411 -11.75 -12.70 17.79
N ARG A 412 -10.57 -13.34 17.87
CA ARG A 412 -9.46 -12.87 18.72
C ARG A 412 -9.00 -11.46 18.34
N ARG A 413 -8.91 -11.18 17.05
CA ARG A 413 -8.49 -9.87 16.55
C ARG A 413 -9.55 -8.79 16.74
N VAL A 414 -10.83 -9.13 16.66
CA VAL A 414 -11.93 -8.20 16.99
C VAL A 414 -11.80 -7.77 18.44
N PHE A 415 -11.62 -8.73 19.36
CA PHE A 415 -11.46 -8.44 20.79
C PHE A 415 -10.28 -7.51 21.05
N PHE A 416 -9.11 -7.82 20.48
CA PHE A 416 -7.93 -6.95 20.60
C PHE A 416 -8.16 -5.57 19.99
N ARG A 417 -8.73 -5.48 18.79
CA ARG A 417 -9.00 -4.22 18.08
C ARG A 417 -9.95 -3.31 18.86
N CYS A 418 -10.96 -3.89 19.48
CA CYS A 418 -12.04 -3.18 20.17
C CYS A 418 -11.77 -3.03 21.67
N ALA A 419 -10.54 -3.32 22.14
CA ALA A 419 -10.14 -3.26 23.55
C ALA A 419 -11.05 -4.07 24.49
N ILE A 420 -11.55 -5.22 24.03
CA ILE A 420 -12.36 -6.15 24.83
C ILE A 420 -11.41 -7.11 25.56
N PRO A 421 -11.62 -7.38 26.87
CA PRO A 421 -10.79 -8.32 27.62
C PRO A 421 -10.66 -9.68 26.95
N TYR A 422 -9.49 -10.31 27.11
CA TYR A 422 -9.28 -11.65 26.59
C TYR A 422 -10.33 -12.63 27.13
N SER A 423 -10.89 -13.44 26.23
CA SER A 423 -11.82 -14.52 26.56
C SER A 423 -11.53 -15.74 25.68
N PRO A 424 -11.83 -16.96 26.16
CA PRO A 424 -11.66 -18.18 25.39
C PRO A 424 -12.61 -18.22 24.19
N TYR A 425 -12.36 -19.12 23.24
CA TYR A 425 -13.08 -19.10 21.95
C TYR A 425 -14.61 -19.23 22.07
N PRO A 426 -15.17 -20.14 22.88
CA PRO A 426 -16.62 -20.23 23.06
C PRO A 426 -17.24 -18.91 23.56
N ASP A 427 -16.60 -18.25 24.53
CA ASP A 427 -17.11 -16.98 25.08
C ASP A 427 -17.06 -15.86 24.05
N ARG A 428 -16.01 -15.81 23.21
CA ARG A 428 -15.96 -14.86 22.09
C ARG A 428 -17.10 -15.06 21.10
N LEU A 429 -17.47 -16.31 20.83
CA LEU A 429 -18.60 -16.63 19.95
C LEU A 429 -19.92 -16.19 20.57
N ASN A 430 -20.12 -16.43 21.88
CA ASN A 430 -21.31 -15.99 22.60
C ASN A 430 -21.43 -14.47 22.59
N PHE A 431 -20.35 -13.74 22.90
CA PHE A 431 -20.32 -12.27 22.86
C PHE A 431 -20.69 -11.72 21.48
N LEU A 432 -20.17 -12.33 20.40
CA LEU A 432 -20.45 -11.90 19.02
C LEU A 432 -21.73 -12.52 18.43
N SER A 433 -22.48 -13.31 19.21
CA SER A 433 -23.64 -14.08 18.75
C SER A 433 -23.36 -14.90 17.48
N MET A 434 -22.21 -15.58 17.44
CA MET A 434 -21.75 -16.39 16.31
C MET A 434 -21.86 -17.89 16.59
N SER A 435 -22.32 -18.66 15.61
CA SER A 435 -22.17 -20.12 15.60
C SER A 435 -20.78 -20.54 15.10
N THR A 436 -20.30 -21.73 15.45
CA THR A 436 -19.08 -22.31 14.87
C THR A 436 -19.24 -22.54 13.37
N LEU A 437 -18.14 -22.53 12.60
CA LEU A 437 -18.25 -22.86 11.16
C LEU A 437 -18.63 -24.33 10.97
N GLU A 438 -18.27 -25.22 11.91
CA GLU A 438 -18.71 -26.62 11.91
C GLU A 438 -20.23 -26.73 11.95
N GLN A 439 -20.88 -26.09 12.91
CA GLN A 439 -22.33 -26.08 13.02
C GLN A 439 -22.96 -25.55 11.73
N ARG A 440 -22.39 -24.49 11.15
CA ARG A 440 -22.91 -23.92 9.89
C ARG A 440 -22.81 -24.90 8.73
N ARG A 441 -21.68 -25.61 8.57
CA ARG A 441 -21.53 -26.66 7.54
C ARG A 441 -22.54 -27.78 7.71
N LEU A 442 -22.78 -28.22 8.94
CA LEU A 442 -23.81 -29.21 9.25
C LEU A 442 -25.21 -28.72 8.86
N ILE A 443 -25.54 -27.47 9.16
CA ILE A 443 -26.82 -26.86 8.76
C ILE A 443 -26.97 -26.89 7.23
N PHE A 444 -25.91 -26.55 6.47
CA PHE A 444 -25.95 -26.67 5.01
C PHE A 444 -26.18 -28.12 4.53
N ASP A 445 -25.53 -29.10 5.17
CA ASP A 445 -25.73 -30.51 4.83
C ASP A 445 -27.20 -30.95 5.09
N LEU A 446 -27.79 -30.57 6.22
CA LEU A 446 -29.18 -30.91 6.58
C LEU A 446 -30.21 -30.21 5.67
N LEU A 447 -29.99 -28.93 5.34
CA LEU A 447 -30.84 -28.19 4.41
C LEU A 447 -30.81 -28.80 3.00
N PHE A 448 -29.63 -29.23 2.55
CA PHE A 448 -29.47 -29.91 1.27
C PHE A 448 -30.20 -31.27 1.28
N LEU A 449 -30.04 -32.04 2.36
CA LEU A 449 -30.72 -33.33 2.51
C LEU A 449 -32.24 -33.19 2.50
N HIS A 450 -32.80 -32.25 3.28
CA HIS A 450 -34.25 -31.98 3.33
C HIS A 450 -34.80 -31.72 1.93
N LYS A 451 -34.20 -30.78 1.21
CA LYS A 451 -34.61 -30.45 -0.16
C LYS A 451 -34.47 -31.62 -1.13
N THR A 452 -33.45 -32.45 -0.96
CA THR A 452 -33.25 -33.65 -1.80
C THR A 452 -34.35 -34.68 -1.55
N ILE A 453 -34.71 -34.95 -0.29
CA ILE A 453 -35.76 -35.91 0.07
C ILE A 453 -37.13 -35.46 -0.44
N HIS A 454 -37.40 -34.16 -0.37
CA HIS A 454 -38.64 -33.56 -0.86
C HIS A 454 -38.62 -33.24 -2.37
N ASN A 455 -37.65 -33.78 -3.12
CA ASN A 455 -37.54 -33.65 -4.59
C ASN A 455 -37.47 -32.20 -5.12
N PHE A 456 -36.95 -31.26 -4.34
CA PHE A 456 -36.68 -29.90 -4.81
C PHE A 456 -35.44 -29.81 -5.71
N TYR A 457 -34.63 -30.88 -5.77
CA TYR A 457 -33.48 -31.00 -6.66
C TYR A 457 -33.68 -32.14 -7.64
N SER A 458 -33.36 -31.90 -8.91
CA SER A 458 -33.27 -32.94 -9.94
C SER A 458 -31.97 -33.72 -9.78
N LEU A 459 -31.89 -34.53 -8.72
CA LEU A 459 -30.72 -35.34 -8.37
C LEU A 459 -31.18 -36.78 -8.10
N ASN A 460 -30.54 -37.74 -8.75
CA ASN A 460 -30.81 -39.15 -8.46
C ASN A 460 -30.13 -39.55 -7.14
N SER A 461 -30.89 -39.58 -6.04
CA SER A 461 -30.38 -39.75 -4.68
C SER A 461 -30.08 -41.20 -4.28
N TYR A 462 -30.50 -42.19 -5.08
CA TYR A 462 -30.36 -43.63 -4.81
C TYR A 462 -28.93 -44.09 -4.47
N LEU A 463 -27.91 -43.46 -5.09
CA LEU A 463 -26.49 -43.75 -4.83
C LEU A 463 -25.95 -43.02 -3.60
N LEU A 464 -26.69 -42.06 -3.05
CA LEU A 464 -26.29 -41.23 -1.91
C LEU A 464 -26.91 -41.74 -0.61
N PHE A 465 -28.22 -42.02 -0.64
CA PHE A 465 -28.98 -42.56 0.50
C PHE A 465 -30.25 -43.26 0.01
N LYS A 466 -30.76 -44.18 0.83
CA LYS A 466 -32.08 -44.81 0.65
C LYS A 466 -32.99 -44.30 1.75
N ILE A 467 -34.24 -44.00 1.41
CA ILE A 467 -35.28 -43.80 2.42
C ILE A 467 -35.59 -45.19 2.97
N SER A 468 -35.32 -45.39 4.26
CA SER A 468 -35.58 -46.65 4.95
C SER A 468 -36.86 -46.47 5.74
N PRO A 469 -38.03 -46.89 5.22
CA PRO A 469 -39.21 -46.98 6.06
C PRO A 469 -38.91 -48.00 7.17
N LEU A 470 -39.26 -47.65 8.40
CA LEU A 470 -39.18 -48.62 9.48
C LEU A 470 -40.17 -49.75 9.18
N THR A 471 -39.73 -51.00 9.30
CA THR A 471 -40.61 -52.17 9.23
C THR A 471 -41.63 -52.20 10.39
N ARG A 472 -41.39 -51.40 11.44
CA ARG A 472 -42.28 -51.26 12.61
C ARG A 472 -42.28 -49.81 13.11
N ASN A 473 -43.45 -49.25 13.42
CA ASN A 473 -43.56 -47.92 14.02
C ASN A 473 -42.96 -47.94 15.45
N LEU A 474 -41.77 -47.35 15.61
CA LEU A 474 -41.18 -47.08 16.92
C LEU A 474 -41.70 -45.72 17.41
N ARG A 475 -42.04 -45.61 18.71
CA ARG A 475 -42.42 -44.32 19.32
C ARG A 475 -41.29 -43.31 19.07
N ASN A 476 -41.63 -42.08 18.69
CA ASN A 476 -40.68 -41.00 18.35
C ASN A 476 -39.85 -41.14 17.06
N THR A 477 -40.32 -41.90 16.06
CA THR A 477 -39.62 -42.00 14.76
C THR A 477 -40.46 -41.52 13.58
N HIS A 478 -39.82 -40.86 12.61
CA HIS A 478 -40.48 -40.34 11.40
C HIS A 478 -40.30 -41.27 10.18
N LYS A 479 -41.18 -41.13 9.18
CA LYS A 479 -41.19 -42.00 7.99
C LYS A 479 -40.06 -41.73 7.00
N LEU A 480 -39.52 -40.50 6.99
CA LEU A 480 -38.47 -40.06 6.08
C LEU A 480 -37.04 -40.37 6.56
N ARG A 481 -36.83 -41.45 7.33
CA ARG A 481 -35.49 -41.83 7.78
C ARG A 481 -34.63 -42.27 6.61
N ILE A 482 -33.34 -42.01 6.70
CA ILE A 482 -32.38 -42.41 5.68
C ILE A 482 -31.39 -43.45 6.19
N ALA A 483 -30.98 -44.32 5.27
CA ALA A 483 -29.90 -45.28 5.43
C ALA A 483 -28.91 -45.14 4.26
N LEU A 484 -27.65 -45.53 4.47
CA LEU A 484 -26.66 -45.54 3.40
C LEU A 484 -26.91 -46.77 2.50
N PRO A 485 -26.80 -46.64 1.16
CA PRO A 485 -27.10 -47.73 0.24
C PRO A 485 -26.02 -48.82 0.24
N PHE A 486 -24.82 -48.49 0.73
CA PHE A 486 -23.64 -49.34 0.85
C PHE A 486 -22.82 -48.97 2.08
N ALA A 487 -21.99 -49.89 2.56
CA ALA A 487 -21.00 -49.60 3.60
C ALA A 487 -19.93 -48.65 3.05
N VAL A 488 -19.82 -47.47 3.65
CA VAL A 488 -18.81 -46.48 3.24
C VAL A 488 -17.55 -46.69 4.08
N PRO A 489 -16.35 -46.76 3.48
CA PRO A 489 -15.11 -46.88 4.24
C PRO A 489 -14.98 -45.72 5.25
N LYS A 490 -14.39 -46.00 6.42
CA LYS A 490 -14.12 -44.99 7.46
C LYS A 490 -13.22 -43.84 7.00
N SER A 491 -12.62 -43.93 5.81
CA SER A 491 -11.84 -42.86 5.17
C SER A 491 -12.68 -41.89 4.33
N HIS A 492 -13.84 -42.29 3.77
CA HIS A 492 -14.66 -41.46 2.88
C HIS A 492 -15.84 -40.78 3.58
N SER A 493 -15.91 -39.44 3.53
CA SER A 493 -17.03 -38.68 4.08
C SER A 493 -17.83 -38.00 2.98
N THR A 494 -19.12 -38.31 2.93
CA THR A 494 -20.11 -37.64 2.09
C THR A 494 -21.09 -36.87 2.97
N PHE A 495 -21.86 -35.93 2.41
CA PHE A 495 -22.91 -35.25 3.19
C PHE A 495 -23.89 -36.23 3.82
N ALA A 496 -24.24 -37.32 3.12
CA ALA A 496 -25.12 -38.37 3.64
C ALA A 496 -24.50 -39.00 4.91
N THR A 497 -23.24 -39.43 4.87
CA THR A 497 -22.58 -40.00 6.07
C THR A 497 -22.55 -39.05 7.27
N ARG A 498 -22.41 -37.73 7.03
CA ARG A 498 -22.35 -36.70 8.09
C ARG A 498 -23.73 -36.34 8.67
N THR A 499 -24.80 -36.65 7.96
CA THR A 499 -26.16 -36.21 8.30
C THR A 499 -27.07 -37.33 8.76
N VAL A 500 -26.85 -38.59 8.35
CA VAL A 500 -27.75 -39.74 8.64
C VAL A 500 -28.19 -39.80 10.10
N GLN A 501 -27.26 -39.79 11.05
CA GLN A 501 -27.60 -39.89 12.48
C GLN A 501 -28.43 -38.70 12.95
N ARG A 502 -28.04 -37.49 12.55
CA ARG A 502 -28.67 -36.23 12.98
C ARG A 502 -30.05 -36.05 12.35
N TRP A 503 -30.18 -36.35 11.06
CA TRP A 503 -31.45 -36.34 10.34
C TRP A 503 -32.45 -37.29 10.99
N ASN A 504 -32.02 -38.52 11.23
CA ASN A 504 -32.84 -39.57 11.83
C ASN A 504 -33.22 -39.27 13.30
N ALA A 505 -32.55 -38.35 13.98
CA ALA A 505 -32.88 -37.94 15.34
C ALA A 505 -33.89 -36.77 15.38
N LEU A 506 -34.22 -36.16 14.23
CA LEU A 506 -35.15 -35.04 14.19
C LEU A 506 -36.61 -35.49 14.36
N PRO A 507 -37.46 -34.68 15.02
CA PRO A 507 -38.89 -34.93 15.07
C PRO A 507 -39.56 -34.93 13.69
N GLY A 508 -40.55 -35.79 13.50
CA GLY A 508 -41.25 -35.94 12.22
C GLY A 508 -41.95 -34.67 11.74
N GLU A 509 -42.49 -33.88 12.65
CA GLU A 509 -43.13 -32.59 12.34
C GLU A 509 -42.18 -31.63 11.62
N ILE A 510 -40.93 -31.55 12.10
CA ILE A 510 -39.90 -30.70 11.52
C ILE A 510 -39.46 -31.25 10.17
N VAL A 511 -39.22 -32.56 10.09
CA VAL A 511 -38.75 -33.22 8.86
C VAL A 511 -39.77 -33.12 7.71
N ASN A 512 -41.07 -33.19 8.04
CA ASN A 512 -42.16 -33.06 7.06
C ASN A 512 -42.53 -31.60 6.74
N SER A 513 -41.98 -30.63 7.46
CA SER A 513 -42.29 -29.22 7.25
C SER A 513 -41.74 -28.68 5.91
N SER A 514 -42.27 -27.54 5.47
CA SER A 514 -41.77 -26.85 4.27
C SER A 514 -40.31 -26.41 4.44
N PRO A 515 -39.53 -26.23 3.34
CA PRO A 515 -38.12 -25.86 3.43
C PRO A 515 -37.85 -24.58 4.25
N ASN A 516 -38.78 -23.63 4.26
CA ASN A 516 -38.65 -22.39 5.02
C ASN A 516 -38.83 -22.63 6.53
N VAL A 517 -39.83 -23.42 6.92
CA VAL A 517 -40.08 -23.78 8.33
C VAL A 517 -38.92 -24.63 8.86
N PHE A 518 -38.50 -25.63 8.08
CA PHE A 518 -37.35 -26.46 8.40
C PHE A 518 -36.08 -25.61 8.62
N ARG A 519 -35.82 -24.67 7.71
CA ARG A 519 -34.67 -23.77 7.82
C ARG A 519 -34.70 -22.93 9.10
N SER A 520 -35.84 -22.32 9.42
CA SER A 520 -35.98 -21.53 10.65
C SER A 520 -35.74 -22.37 11.89
N HIS A 521 -36.28 -23.59 11.93
CA HIS A 521 -36.08 -24.50 13.06
C HIS A 521 -34.62 -24.92 13.21
N ILE A 522 -33.96 -25.35 12.12
CA ILE A 522 -32.57 -25.81 12.15
C ILE A 522 -31.60 -24.69 12.54
N LEU A 523 -31.87 -23.44 12.13
CA LEU A 523 -31.05 -22.28 12.50
C LEU A 523 -31.16 -21.92 14.00
N ASN A 524 -32.27 -22.26 14.64
CA ASN A 524 -32.53 -21.99 16.06
C ASN A 524 -32.02 -23.09 17.00
N LEU A 525 -31.51 -24.21 16.47
CA LEU A 525 -31.00 -25.29 17.30
C LEU A 525 -29.73 -24.85 18.06
N PRO A 526 -29.61 -25.14 19.38
CA PRO A 526 -28.43 -24.82 20.15
C PRO A 526 -27.16 -25.44 19.53
N SER A 527 -26.05 -24.70 19.59
CA SER A 527 -24.73 -25.18 19.15
C SER A 527 -24.27 -26.45 19.90
N ILE A 528 -24.74 -26.60 21.14
CA ILE A 528 -24.38 -27.67 22.08
C ILE A 528 -25.15 -28.98 21.82
N SER A 529 -26.19 -28.96 20.97
CA SER A 529 -27.04 -30.13 20.69
C SER A 529 -26.38 -31.23 19.83
N PHE A 530 -25.15 -31.03 19.35
CA PHE A 530 -24.48 -31.92 18.39
C PHE A 530 -23.14 -32.49 18.90
N THR A 531 -22.95 -32.51 20.22
CA THR A 531 -21.65 -32.62 20.91
C THR A 531 -20.97 -33.98 20.92
N SER A 532 -21.65 -35.10 20.66
CA SER A 532 -20.99 -36.42 20.78
C SER A 532 -19.94 -36.70 19.69
N GLU A 533 -19.95 -35.97 18.57
CA GLU A 533 -19.06 -36.18 17.41
C GLU A 533 -18.45 -34.88 16.85
N SER A 534 -18.23 -33.86 17.69
CA SER A 534 -17.59 -32.60 17.26
C SER A 534 -16.17 -32.85 16.74
N LEU A 535 -15.86 -32.37 15.54
CA LEU A 535 -14.50 -32.38 14.99
C LEU A 535 -13.66 -31.21 15.52
N LEU A 536 -14.28 -30.26 16.20
CA LEU A 536 -13.59 -29.18 16.91
C LEU A 536 -13.17 -29.65 18.30
N ARG A 537 -11.87 -29.50 18.58
CA ARG A 537 -11.38 -29.39 19.96
C ARG A 537 -11.59 -27.93 20.34
N LEU A 538 -12.65 -27.67 21.10
CA LEU A 538 -13.05 -26.31 21.48
C LEU A 538 -12.13 -25.73 22.55
#